data_AF-A0AAW1QIN4-F1
#
_entry.id   AF-A0AAW1QIN4-F1
#
_cell.length_a   1.000
_cell.length_b   1.000
_cell.length_c   1.000
_cell.angle_alpha   90.00
_cell.angle_beta   90.00
_cell.angle_gamma   90.00
#
_symmetry.space_group_name_H-M   'P 1'
#
loop_
_entity.id
_entity.type
_entity.pdbx_description
1 polymer ?
#
loop_
_entity_poly.entity_id
_entity_poly.type
_entity_poly.pdbx_seq_one_letter_code
_entity_poly.pdbx_strand_id
1 'polypeptide(L)'
;MSAASRDAISVEPAAVEESLLQHSPETLEYCSEDKLDTMHKVVLEIKGVEQLHNLSKSLAEANIAHKLWTEQPENIPTSLATAPGRKTVLQPYFKRLKLCKGIQIEQ
;
A
#
# COMPACT_ATOMS: atom_id res chain seq x y z
N MET A 1 -38.00 -10.30 10.61
CA MET A 1 -37.97 -8.89 10.15
C MET A 1 -37.02 -8.11 11.05
N SER A 2 -36.30 -7.14 10.46
CA SER A 2 -35.42 -6.14 11.07
C SER A 2 -34.01 -6.64 11.47
N ALA A 3 -32.90 -6.40 10.76
CA ALA A 3 -32.31 -5.25 10.06
C ALA A 3 -31.17 -4.60 10.86
N ALA A 4 -30.12 -4.22 10.11
CA ALA A 4 -28.91 -3.47 10.43
C ALA A 4 -27.78 -4.25 11.15
N SER A 5 -26.75 -4.68 10.42
CA SER A 5 -25.67 -3.85 9.87
C SER A 5 -24.72 -3.37 10.97
N ARG A 6 -23.48 -3.89 10.95
CA ARG A 6 -22.23 -3.24 11.40
C ARG A 6 -21.06 -4.24 11.35
N ASP A 7 -20.76 -4.77 10.17
CA ASP A 7 -19.37 -5.16 9.90
C ASP A 7 -18.67 -3.95 9.28
N ALA A 8 -18.64 -2.85 10.03
CA ALA A 8 -17.69 -1.78 9.75
C ALA A 8 -16.33 -2.32 10.23
N ILE A 9 -15.66 -3.08 9.37
CA ILE A 9 -14.23 -3.31 9.52
C ILE A 9 -13.57 -1.95 9.27
N SER A 10 -13.54 -1.10 10.29
CA SER A 10 -12.59 0.01 10.34
C SER A 10 -11.22 -0.63 10.47
N VAL A 11 -10.61 -0.96 9.33
CA VAL A 11 -9.18 -1.25 9.33
C VAL A 11 -8.53 0.11 9.51
N GLU A 12 -8.21 0.47 10.75
CA GLU A 12 -7.40 1.64 11.07
C GLU A 12 -6.15 1.61 10.16
N PRO A 13 -5.91 2.63 9.32
CA PRO A 13 -4.79 2.63 8.37
C PRO A 13 -3.43 2.37 9.05
N ALA A 14 -3.28 2.74 10.33
CA ALA A 14 -2.10 2.48 11.14
C ALA A 14 -1.87 0.97 11.44
N ALA A 15 -2.92 0.18 11.65
CA ALA A 15 -2.78 -1.26 11.96
C ALA A 15 -2.35 -2.08 10.73
N VAL A 16 -2.71 -1.62 9.53
CA VAL A 16 -2.18 -2.18 8.27
C VAL A 16 -0.70 -1.86 8.12
N GLU A 17 -0.32 -0.62 8.44
CA GLU A 17 1.07 -0.19 8.39
C GLU A 17 1.91 -1.08 9.33
N GLU A 18 1.47 -1.31 10.56
CA GLU A 18 2.15 -2.20 11.51
C GLU A 18 2.24 -3.65 11.03
N SER A 19 1.16 -4.18 10.44
CA SER A 19 1.12 -5.55 9.91
C SER A 19 2.06 -5.75 8.69
N LEU A 20 2.21 -4.75 7.83
CA LEU A 20 3.17 -4.77 6.73
C LEU A 20 4.63 -4.64 7.21
N LEU A 21 4.85 -4.00 8.36
CA LEU A 21 6.16 -3.78 8.96
C LEU A 21 6.69 -4.98 9.77
N GLN A 22 5.80 -5.77 10.37
CA GLN A 22 6.18 -6.80 11.36
C GLN A 22 6.82 -8.09 10.83
N HIS A 23 6.94 -8.29 9.51
CA HIS A 23 7.18 -9.64 8.96
C HIS A 23 8.47 -9.83 8.17
N SER A 24 9.29 -8.80 7.96
CA SER A 24 10.53 -8.95 7.18
C SER A 24 11.74 -8.27 7.84
N PRO A 25 12.89 -8.97 7.99
CA PRO A 25 14.14 -8.37 8.47
C PRO A 25 14.56 -7.14 7.65
N GLU A 26 14.23 -7.13 6.36
CA GLU A 26 14.54 -6.05 5.44
C GLU A 26 13.71 -4.80 5.71
N THR A 27 12.46 -4.97 6.15
CA THR A 27 11.58 -3.87 6.55
C THR A 27 12.03 -3.27 7.88
N LEU A 28 12.44 -4.11 8.85
CA LEU A 28 13.01 -3.65 10.11
C LEU A 28 14.33 -2.89 9.90
N GLU A 29 15.20 -3.38 9.01
CA GLU A 29 16.46 -2.69 8.65
C GLU A 29 16.20 -1.40 7.87
N TYR A 30 15.09 -1.29 7.14
CA TYR A 30 14.71 -0.05 6.46
C TYR A 30 14.14 0.99 7.45
N CYS A 31 13.47 0.53 8.51
CA CYS A 31 12.89 1.36 9.56
C CYS A 31 13.82 1.58 10.77
N SER A 32 15.10 1.20 10.70
CA SER A 32 16.07 1.47 11.77
C SER A 32 16.31 2.96 11.92
N GLU A 33 16.61 3.43 13.14
CA GLU A 33 16.86 4.84 13.47
C GLU A 33 17.86 5.51 12.50
N ASP A 34 18.92 4.81 12.11
CA ASP A 34 19.95 5.31 11.18
C ASP A 34 19.46 5.57 9.74
N LYS A 35 18.30 5.01 9.35
CA LYS A 35 17.76 5.09 7.98
C LYS A 35 16.47 5.88 7.88
N LEU A 36 15.88 6.29 9.01
CA LEU A 36 14.66 7.12 9.02
C LEU A 36 14.85 8.42 8.23
N ASP A 37 16.02 9.06 8.33
CA ASP A 37 16.36 10.27 7.56
C ASP A 37 16.48 10.03 6.05
N THR A 38 16.65 8.77 5.63
CA THR A 38 16.78 8.37 4.22
C THR A 38 15.51 7.77 3.64
N MET A 39 14.43 7.72 4.43
CA MET A 39 13.18 7.09 4.04
C MET A 39 12.49 7.91 2.94
N HIS A 40 12.13 7.24 1.83
CA HIS A 40 11.53 7.93 0.68
C HIS A 40 10.17 7.33 0.35
N LYS A 41 9.11 8.08 0.67
CA LYS A 41 7.74 7.74 0.26
C LYS A 41 7.48 8.29 -1.14
N VAL A 42 7.00 7.43 -2.04
CA VAL A 42 6.58 7.82 -3.39
C VAL A 42 5.10 7.52 -3.55
N VAL A 43 4.33 8.52 -3.97
CA VAL A 43 2.91 8.33 -4.27
C VAL A 43 2.69 8.38 -5.77
N LEU A 44 2.14 7.28 -6.32
CA LEU A 44 1.97 7.09 -7.75
C LEU A 44 0.49 7.05 -8.11
N GLU A 45 0.17 7.61 -9.27
CA GLU A 45 -1.17 7.63 -9.83
C GLU A 45 -1.44 6.35 -10.65
N ILE A 46 -2.60 5.74 -10.40
CA ILE A 46 -3.16 4.64 -11.19
C ILE A 46 -4.52 5.11 -11.73
N LYS A 47 -4.74 4.97 -13.05
CA LYS A 47 -5.90 5.56 -13.73
C LYS A 47 -7.11 4.63 -13.85
N GLY A 48 -7.06 3.43 -13.28
CA GLY A 48 -8.13 2.46 -13.44
C GLY A 48 -8.09 1.33 -12.43
N VAL A 49 -9.28 0.90 -12.04
CA VAL A 49 -9.54 -0.20 -11.09
C VAL A 49 -8.90 -1.51 -11.56
N GLU A 50 -8.97 -1.86 -12.84
CA GLU A 50 -8.30 -3.05 -13.38
C GLU A 50 -6.78 -3.00 -13.23
N GLN A 51 -6.15 -1.84 -13.43
CA GLN A 51 -4.70 -1.71 -13.23
C GLN A 51 -4.33 -1.93 -11.77
N LEU A 52 -5.15 -1.45 -10.84
CA LEU A 52 -4.92 -1.60 -9.42
C LEU A 52 -5.05 -3.08 -8.99
N HIS A 53 -6.05 -3.79 -9.50
CA HIS A 53 -6.21 -5.23 -9.29
C HIS A 53 -5.05 -6.04 -9.87
N ASN A 54 -4.65 -5.75 -11.11
CA ASN A 54 -3.53 -6.43 -11.75
C ASN A 54 -2.21 -6.20 -11.00
N LEU A 55 -1.99 -4.98 -10.50
CA LEU A 55 -0.83 -4.65 -9.68
C LEU A 55 -0.83 -5.45 -8.37
N SER A 56 -1.96 -5.48 -7.65
CA SER A 56 -2.11 -6.29 -6.43
C SER A 56 -1.80 -7.77 -6.69
N LYS A 57 -2.33 -8.32 -7.78
CA LYS A 57 -2.07 -9.71 -8.17
C LYS A 57 -0.58 -9.96 -8.46
N SER A 58 0.06 -9.09 -9.25
CA SER A 58 1.49 -9.21 -9.56
C SER A 58 2.38 -9.09 -8.32
N LEU A 59 2.00 -8.26 -7.34
CA LEU A 59 2.72 -8.15 -6.07
C LEU A 59 2.53 -9.40 -5.21
N ALA A 60 1.32 -9.97 -5.17
CA ALA A 60 1.05 -11.22 -4.47
C ALA A 60 1.85 -12.39 -5.06
N GLU A 61 1.88 -12.53 -6.38
CA GLU A 61 2.65 -13.56 -7.09
C GLU A 61 4.17 -13.45 -6.83
N ALA A 62 4.65 -12.23 -6.61
CA ALA A 62 6.03 -11.93 -6.26
C ALA A 62 6.35 -12.07 -4.77
N ASN A 63 5.38 -12.47 -3.94
CA ASN A 63 5.48 -12.48 -2.47
C ASN A 63 5.85 -11.11 -1.87
N ILE A 64 5.41 -10.03 -2.52
CA ILE A 64 5.59 -8.66 -2.02
C ILE A 64 4.38 -8.30 -1.14
N ALA A 65 4.65 -8.07 0.14
CA ALA A 65 3.65 -7.64 1.10
C ALA A 65 3.03 -6.29 0.67
N HIS A 66 1.70 -6.27 0.57
CA HIS A 66 0.96 -5.08 0.19
C HIS A 66 -0.47 -5.11 0.75
N LYS A 67 -1.06 -3.92 0.89
CA LYS A 67 -2.48 -3.73 1.19
C LYS A 67 -3.19 -3.15 -0.01
N LEU A 68 -4.31 -3.75 -0.39
CA LEU A 68 -5.31 -3.16 -1.27
C LEU A 68 -6.45 -2.63 -0.40
N TRP A 69 -6.79 -1.35 -0.54
CA TRP A 69 -7.98 -0.76 0.09
C TRP A 69 -9.15 -0.80 -0.89
N THR A 70 -10.30 -1.30 -0.40
CA THR A 70 -11.56 -1.31 -1.13
C THR A 70 -12.58 -0.45 -0.39
N GLU A 71 -13.27 0.42 -1.12
CA GLU A 71 -14.36 1.23 -0.59
C GLU A 71 -15.65 0.43 -0.56
N GLN A 72 -16.41 0.59 0.52
CA GLN A 72 -17.72 -0.02 0.73
C GLN A 72 -18.80 1.06 0.65
N PRO A 73 -20.04 0.73 0.22
CA PRO A 73 -20.55 -0.61 -0.09
C PRO A 73 -20.26 -1.15 -1.50
N GLU A 74 -19.67 -0.35 -2.39
CA GLU A 74 -19.51 -0.69 -3.81
C GLU A 74 -18.40 -1.73 -4.06
N ASN A 75 -17.57 -2.02 -3.05
CA ASN A 75 -16.42 -2.93 -3.10
C ASN A 75 -15.43 -2.61 -4.24
N ILE A 76 -15.13 -1.33 -4.43
CA ILE A 76 -14.25 -0.85 -5.49
C ILE A 76 -12.85 -0.61 -4.90
N PRO A 77 -11.77 -1.15 -5.47
CA PRO A 77 -10.42 -0.85 -5.00
C PRO A 77 -10.02 0.58 -5.34
N THR A 78 -9.50 1.30 -4.34
CA THR A 78 -9.21 2.73 -4.48
C THR A 78 -7.74 3.07 -4.32
N SER A 79 -7.01 2.31 -3.51
CA SER A 79 -5.58 2.53 -3.30
C SER A 79 -4.84 1.25 -2.96
N LEU A 80 -3.52 1.27 -3.13
CA LEU A 80 -2.61 0.17 -2.78
C LEU A 80 -1.32 0.74 -2.20
N ALA A 81 -0.80 0.08 -1.17
CA ALA A 81 0.53 0.36 -0.61
C ALA A 81 1.29 -0.93 -0.38
N THR A 82 2.60 -0.89 -0.58
CA THR A 82 3.51 -1.99 -0.24
C THR A 82 4.15 -1.73 1.11
N ALA A 83 4.67 -2.79 1.73
CA ALA A 83 5.66 -2.64 2.78
C ALA A 83 6.89 -1.87 2.25
N PRO A 84 7.64 -1.16 3.11
CA PRO A 84 8.95 -0.65 2.75
C PRO A 84 9.87 -1.76 2.26
N GLY A 85 10.68 -1.45 1.25
CA GLY A 85 11.57 -2.44 0.65
C GLY A 85 12.54 -1.81 -0.34
N ARG A 86 13.47 -2.65 -0.82
CA ARG A 86 14.52 -2.18 -1.74
C ARG A 86 13.92 -1.67 -3.06
N LYS A 87 14.36 -0.48 -3.48
CA LYS A 87 13.95 0.14 -4.75
C LYS A 87 14.14 -0.82 -5.94
N THR A 88 15.23 -1.58 -5.97
CA THR A 88 15.50 -2.56 -7.04
C THR A 88 14.45 -3.67 -7.14
N VAL A 89 13.80 -4.03 -6.03
CA VAL A 89 12.74 -5.05 -5.97
C VAL A 89 11.39 -4.45 -6.35
N LEU A 90 11.06 -3.25 -5.84
CA LEU A 90 9.75 -2.63 -6.06
C LEU A 90 9.64 -1.91 -7.42
N GLN A 91 10.71 -1.24 -7.88
CA GLN A 91 10.71 -0.41 -9.09
C GLN A 91 10.16 -1.10 -10.34
N PRO A 92 10.43 -2.39 -10.63
CA PRO A 92 9.87 -3.08 -11.79
C PRO A 92 8.34 -3.05 -11.87
N TYR A 93 7.64 -3.08 -10.74
CA TYR A 93 6.17 -3.09 -10.65
C TYR A 93 5.58 -1.69 -10.83
N PHE A 94 6.32 -0.66 -10.44
CA PHE A 94 5.84 0.73 -10.39
C PHE A 94 6.36 1.62 -11.52
N LYS A 95 7.36 1.18 -12.30
CA LYS A 95 8.07 2.02 -13.31
C LYS A 95 7.17 2.65 -14.39
N ARG A 96 5.98 2.09 -14.62
CA ARG A 96 5.03 2.58 -15.63
C ARG A 96 4.01 3.58 -15.07
N LEU A 97 3.95 3.71 -13.75
CA LEU A 97 3.04 4.63 -13.08
C LEU A 97 3.67 6.03 -13.02
N LYS A 98 2.82 7.05 -12.99
CA LYS A 98 3.25 8.45 -12.94
C LYS A 98 3.21 8.93 -11.50
N LEU A 99 4.08 9.88 -11.14
CA LEU A 99 3.99 10.55 -9.85
C LEU A 99 2.63 11.25 -9.74
N CYS A 100 1.94 11.02 -8.62
CA CYS A 100 0.68 11.69 -8.35
C CYS A 100 0.95 13.18 -8.16
N LYS A 101 0.36 14.03 -9.02
CA LYS A 101 0.56 15.48 -8.96
C LYS A 101 -0.46 16.06 -7.98
N GLY A 102 0.02 16.78 -6.96
CA GLY A 102 -0.83 17.54 -6.04
C GLY A 102 -0.97 16.97 -4.63
N ILE A 103 -0.20 15.95 -4.26
CA ILE A 103 -0.11 15.53 -2.85
C ILE A 103 0.97 16.37 -2.17
N GLN A 104 0.56 17.32 -1.33
CA GLN A 104 1.45 17.86 -0.30
C GLN A 104 1.53 16.79 0.78
N ILE A 105 2.67 16.10 0.87
CA ILE A 105 3.00 15.35 2.07
C ILE A 105 3.44 16.44 3.07
N GLU A 106 2.53 16.90 3.93
CA GLU A 106 2.96 17.66 5.11
C GLU A 106 3.91 16.75 5.90
N GLN A 107 5.12 17.27 6.13
CA GLN A 107 6.17 16.64 6.92
C GLN A 107 5.91 16.90 8.40
#